data_AF-A0A2E3XW21-F1
#
_entry.id   AF-A0A2E3XW21-F1
#
_cell.length_a   1.000
_cell.length_b   1.000
_cell.length_c   1.000
_cell.angle_alpha   90.00
_cell.angle_beta   90.00
_cell.angle_gamma   90.00
#
_symmetry.space_group_name_H-M   'P 1'
#
loop_
_entity.id
_entity.type
_entity.pdbx_description
1 polymer ?
#
loop_
_entity_poly.entity_id
_entity_poly.type
_entity_poly.pdbx_seq_one_letter_code
_entity_poly.pdbx_strand_id
1 'polypeptide(L)'
;MSILKSILALGLLILLSQAINASPKDCIDNLMINSNVDSYNFSIHGDDVDRDFGRDYLAEAIYTIRILLDRNGCSQNDVNFGQGPHGRSHSRCSKLVGNQDHSRVCYVETNLGYFFVTRDLLDNFNISYARWD
;
A
#
# COMPACT_ATOMS: atom_id res chain seq x y z
N MET A 1 1.78 -42.71 -26.90
CA MET A 1 0.72 -41.68 -26.75
C MET A 1 0.50 -41.16 -25.32
N SER A 2 0.87 -41.89 -24.26
CA SER A 2 0.70 -41.41 -22.86
C SER A 2 1.67 -40.29 -22.46
N ILE A 3 2.95 -40.45 -22.82
CA ILE A 3 4.04 -39.52 -22.43
C ILE A 3 3.84 -38.11 -23.00
N LEU A 4 3.36 -38.00 -24.25
CA LEU A 4 3.10 -36.70 -24.89
C LEU A 4 1.96 -35.94 -24.20
N LYS A 5 0.95 -36.64 -23.68
CA LYS A 5 -0.16 -36.04 -22.91
C LYS A 5 0.31 -35.56 -21.53
N SER A 6 1.20 -36.31 -20.87
CA SER A 6 1.79 -35.93 -19.59
C SER A 6 2.68 -34.69 -19.72
N ILE A 7 3.44 -34.56 -20.80
CA ILE A 7 4.27 -33.37 -21.06
C ILE A 7 3.40 -32.13 -21.34
N LEU A 8 2.32 -32.29 -22.11
CA LEU A 8 1.35 -31.21 -22.38
C LEU A 8 0.63 -30.75 -21.10
N ALA A 9 0.25 -31.68 -20.22
CA ALA A 9 -0.36 -31.35 -18.92
C ALA A 9 0.62 -30.62 -17.99
N LEU A 10 1.89 -31.03 -17.97
CA LEU A 10 2.93 -30.37 -17.17
C LEU A 10 3.25 -28.97 -17.70
N GLY A 11 3.31 -28.79 -19.02
CA GLY A 11 3.49 -27.49 -19.66
C GLY A 11 2.34 -26.53 -19.38
N LEU A 12 1.10 -27.03 -19.34
CA LEU A 12 -0.07 -26.21 -19.00
C LEU A 12 -0.06 -25.74 -17.53
N LEU A 13 0.38 -26.59 -16.61
CA LEU A 13 0.51 -26.26 -15.18
C LEU A 13 1.60 -25.19 -14.93
N ILE A 14 2.71 -25.25 -15.67
CA ILE A 14 3.77 -24.24 -15.57
C ILE A 14 3.30 -22.89 -16.14
N LEU A 15 2.54 -22.89 -17.24
CA LEU A 15 1.99 -21.66 -17.81
C LEU A 15 0.94 -21.00 -16.90
N LEU A 16 0.11 -21.79 -16.21
CA LEU A 16 -0.87 -21.29 -15.24
C LEU A 16 -0.22 -20.65 -14.00
N SER A 17 1.00 -21.04 -13.65
CA SER A 17 1.72 -20.43 -12.51
C SER A 17 2.25 -19.02 -12.77
N GLN A 18 2.33 -18.59 -14.04
CA GLN A 18 2.88 -17.26 -14.38
C GLN A 18 1.84 -16.14 -14.43
N ALA A 19 0.55 -16.45 -14.28
CA ALA A 19 -0.54 -15.48 -14.42
C ALA A 19 -1.05 -14.85 -13.11
N ILE A 20 -0.42 -15.12 -11.96
CA ILE A 20 -1.01 -14.82 -10.63
C ILE A 20 -0.30 -13.69 -9.87
N ASN A 21 0.84 -13.17 -10.35
CA ASN A 21 1.53 -12.08 -9.66
C ASN A 21 1.47 -10.82 -10.51
N ALA A 22 0.45 -9.98 -10.28
CA ALA A 22 0.66 -8.54 -10.44
C ALA A 22 1.91 -8.21 -9.61
N SER A 23 2.88 -7.54 -10.21
CA SER A 23 4.15 -7.35 -9.54
C SER A 23 4.08 -6.12 -8.65
N PRO A 24 4.83 -6.06 -7.52
CA PRO A 24 5.02 -4.83 -6.75
C PRO A 24 5.39 -3.61 -7.62
N LYS A 25 6.07 -3.84 -8.75
CA LYS A 25 6.42 -2.81 -9.73
C LYS A 25 5.18 -2.18 -10.39
N ASP A 26 4.19 -2.97 -10.78
CA ASP A 26 2.98 -2.44 -11.44
C ASP A 26 2.19 -1.56 -10.46
N CYS A 27 2.12 -1.96 -9.19
CA CYS A 27 1.53 -1.14 -8.14
C CYS A 27 2.28 0.18 -7.95
N ILE A 28 3.63 0.15 -7.91
CA ILE A 28 4.44 1.37 -7.85
C ILE A 28 4.18 2.26 -9.07
N ASP A 29 4.14 1.70 -10.28
CA ASP A 29 3.87 2.43 -11.51
C ASP A 29 2.45 3.03 -11.53
N ASN A 30 1.47 2.41 -10.87
CA ASN A 30 0.13 2.99 -10.71
C ASN A 30 0.10 4.12 -9.67
N LEU A 31 0.86 3.99 -8.58
CA LEU A 31 0.99 5.05 -7.57
C LEU A 31 1.78 6.26 -8.08
N MET A 32 2.57 6.08 -9.14
CA MET A 32 3.51 7.07 -9.65
C MET A 32 3.21 7.32 -11.11
N ILE A 33 2.57 8.44 -11.49
CA ILE A 33 2.15 8.76 -12.89
C ILE A 33 3.27 8.45 -13.91
N ASN A 34 3.28 7.21 -14.41
CA ASN A 34 4.31 6.61 -15.26
C ASN A 34 5.77 6.82 -14.80
N SER A 35 6.08 6.70 -13.50
CA SER A 35 7.45 6.72 -12.96
C SER A 35 8.27 8.01 -13.21
N ASN A 36 7.62 9.12 -13.57
CA ASN A 36 8.28 10.42 -13.85
C ASN A 36 8.51 11.31 -12.61
N VAL A 37 8.01 10.87 -11.46
CA VAL A 37 8.13 11.57 -10.17
C VAL A 37 8.61 10.57 -9.12
N ASP A 38 9.20 11.04 -8.02
CA ASP A 38 9.68 10.19 -6.91
C ASP A 38 8.72 10.18 -5.71
N SER A 39 7.71 11.04 -5.72
CA SER A 39 6.63 11.05 -4.73
C SER A 39 5.33 11.58 -5.33
N TYR A 40 4.21 11.21 -4.71
CA TYR A 40 2.87 11.66 -5.10
C TYR A 40 1.96 11.86 -3.88
N ASN A 41 1.00 12.77 -4.00
CA ASN A 41 0.04 13.07 -2.95
C ASN A 41 -1.37 12.63 -3.36
N PHE A 42 -2.06 11.98 -2.43
CA PHE A 42 -3.42 11.49 -2.58
C PHE A 42 -4.30 12.05 -1.47
N SER A 43 -5.61 12.06 -1.73
CA SER A 43 -6.63 12.37 -0.73
C SER A 43 -7.70 11.28 -0.73
N ILE A 44 -8.11 10.86 0.46
CA ILE A 44 -9.18 9.91 0.71
C ILE A 44 -10.20 10.61 1.62
N HIS A 45 -11.48 10.58 1.26
CA HIS A 45 -12.50 11.19 2.10
C HIS A 45 -12.65 10.39 3.39
N GLY A 46 -12.92 11.07 4.51
CA GLY A 46 -13.11 10.40 5.81
C GLY A 46 -14.20 9.32 5.77
N ASP A 47 -15.27 9.58 5.02
CA ASP A 47 -16.40 8.67 4.82
C ASP A 47 -16.03 7.35 4.11
N ASP A 48 -14.90 7.33 3.39
CA ASP A 48 -14.39 6.13 2.74
C ASP A 48 -13.71 5.17 3.73
N VAL A 49 -13.34 5.66 4.91
CA VAL A 49 -12.74 4.88 5.99
C VAL A 49 -13.86 4.39 6.92
N ASP A 50 -14.53 3.33 6.47
CA ASP A 50 -15.77 2.78 7.05
C ASP A 50 -15.63 2.04 8.39
N ARG A 51 -14.48 2.15 9.06
CA ARG A 51 -14.16 1.42 10.28
C ARG A 51 -13.66 2.33 11.39
N ASP A 52 -14.21 2.14 12.58
CA ASP A 52 -13.72 2.80 13.80
C ASP A 52 -12.48 2.07 14.36
N PHE A 53 -11.36 2.78 14.44
CA PHE A 53 -10.10 2.32 15.02
C PHE A 53 -9.85 2.87 16.43
N GLY A 54 -10.74 3.71 16.95
CA GLY A 54 -10.61 4.35 18.26
C GLY A 54 -9.31 5.14 18.40
N ARG A 55 -8.35 4.58 19.13
CA ARG A 55 -7.02 5.19 19.37
C ARG A 55 -5.87 4.45 18.69
N ASP A 56 -6.16 3.49 17.81
CA ASP A 56 -5.15 2.78 17.03
C ASP A 56 -4.90 3.50 15.69
N TYR A 57 -4.26 4.65 15.78
CA TYR A 57 -4.02 5.53 14.63
C TYR A 57 -3.08 4.91 13.59
N LEU A 58 -2.22 3.98 14.01
CA LEU A 58 -1.35 3.29 13.06
C LEU A 58 -2.15 2.26 12.26
N ALA A 59 -3.03 1.49 12.91
CA ALA A 59 -3.92 0.58 12.20
C ALA A 59 -4.85 1.34 11.24
N GLU A 60 -5.38 2.49 11.66
CA GLU A 60 -6.18 3.37 10.81
C GLU A 60 -5.39 3.85 9.59
N ALA A 61 -4.18 4.38 9.79
CA ALA A 61 -3.33 4.82 8.67
C ALA A 61 -3.01 3.68 7.70
N ILE A 62 -2.70 2.48 8.20
CA ILE A 62 -2.49 1.28 7.36
C ILE A 62 -3.75 0.92 6.58
N TYR A 63 -4.93 1.00 7.20
CA TYR A 63 -6.20 0.73 6.54
C TYR A 63 -6.51 1.76 5.45
N THR A 64 -6.31 3.04 5.72
CA THR A 64 -6.47 4.10 4.72
C THR A 64 -5.52 3.90 3.53
N ILE A 65 -4.27 3.50 3.79
CA ILE A 65 -3.32 3.16 2.71
C ILE A 65 -3.81 1.96 1.91
N ARG A 66 -4.42 0.94 2.53
CA ARG A 66 -5.01 -0.19 1.80
C ARG A 66 -6.16 0.24 0.88
N ILE A 67 -7.03 1.15 1.33
CA ILE A 67 -8.08 1.75 0.48
C ILE A 67 -7.44 2.49 -0.71
N LEU A 68 -6.39 3.26 -0.47
CA LEU A 68 -5.66 3.95 -1.53
C LEU A 68 -5.08 2.95 -2.55
N LEU A 69 -4.42 1.89 -2.07
CA LEU A 69 -3.78 0.89 -2.93
C LEU A 69 -4.82 0.15 -3.79
N ASP A 70 -5.95 -0.26 -3.20
CA ASP A 70 -7.06 -0.91 -3.92
C ASP A 70 -7.63 0.00 -5.01
N ARG A 71 -7.83 1.30 -4.72
CA ARG A 71 -8.29 2.30 -5.71
C ARG A 71 -7.34 2.49 -6.88
N ASN A 72 -6.04 2.24 -6.68
CA ASN A 72 -5.02 2.33 -7.71
C ASN A 72 -4.71 0.96 -8.36
N GLY A 73 -5.56 -0.04 -8.12
CA GLY A 73 -5.45 -1.35 -8.76
C GLY A 73 -4.33 -2.24 -8.23
N CYS A 74 -3.79 -1.94 -7.05
CA CYS A 74 -2.82 -2.79 -6.38
C CYS A 74 -3.49 -3.99 -5.70
N SER A 75 -2.86 -5.16 -5.78
CA SER A 75 -3.24 -6.34 -5.03
C SER A 75 -2.77 -6.26 -3.57
N GLN A 76 -3.46 -6.95 -2.67
CA GLN A 76 -3.04 -7.07 -1.27
C GLN A 76 -1.65 -7.72 -1.13
N ASN A 77 -1.25 -8.56 -2.09
CA ASN A 77 0.04 -9.23 -2.09
C ASN A 77 1.19 -8.35 -2.59
N ASP A 78 0.89 -7.20 -3.20
CA ASP A 78 1.91 -6.28 -3.71
C ASP A 78 2.58 -5.52 -2.55
N VAL A 79 1.85 -5.34 -1.46
CA VAL A 79 2.28 -4.56 -0.29
C VAL A 79 2.49 -5.44 0.94
N ASN A 80 3.58 -5.19 1.64
CA ASN A 80 3.91 -5.76 2.94
C ASN A 80 4.22 -4.63 3.92
N PHE A 81 3.29 -4.37 4.84
CA PHE A 81 3.42 -3.36 5.89
C PHE A 81 4.33 -3.78 7.06
N GLY A 82 4.86 -5.01 7.03
CA GLY A 82 5.78 -5.56 8.03
C GLY A 82 7.24 -5.58 7.57
N GLN A 83 7.50 -5.28 6.29
CA GLN A 83 8.81 -5.38 5.66
C GLN A 83 9.13 -4.09 4.90
N GLY A 84 10.32 -3.56 5.10
CA GLY A 84 10.87 -2.43 4.34
C GLY A 84 12.24 -2.75 3.73
N PRO A 85 12.98 -1.74 3.23
CA PRO A 85 14.22 -1.96 2.47
C PRO A 85 15.34 -2.57 3.32
N HIS A 86 15.30 -2.40 4.65
CA HIS A 86 16.32 -2.89 5.57
C HIS A 86 15.83 -4.02 6.50
N GLY A 87 14.73 -4.69 6.15
CA GLY A 87 14.16 -5.78 6.94
C GLY A 87 12.80 -5.42 7.52
N ARG A 88 12.65 -5.40 8.84
CA ARG A 88 11.36 -5.12 9.48
C ARG A 88 10.99 -3.64 9.32
N SER A 89 9.74 -3.36 8.94
CA SER A 89 9.20 -2.01 8.80
C SER A 89 9.18 -1.23 10.13
N HIS A 90 9.45 0.07 10.10
CA HIS A 90 9.41 0.97 11.25
C HIS A 90 8.32 2.05 11.15
N SER A 91 7.06 1.63 11.14
CA SER A 91 5.90 2.54 11.09
C SER A 91 5.58 3.15 12.46
N ARG A 92 5.22 4.44 12.50
CA ARG A 92 4.88 5.16 13.74
C ARG A 92 3.95 6.35 13.49
N CYS A 93 3.14 6.70 14.48
CA CYS A 93 2.36 7.93 14.48
C CYS A 93 2.81 8.86 15.61
N SER A 94 2.88 10.16 15.32
CA SER A 94 3.20 11.19 16.31
C SER A 94 2.19 12.34 16.23
N LYS A 95 1.86 12.93 17.38
CA LYS A 95 1.14 14.22 17.41
C LYS A 95 2.15 15.35 17.23
N LEU A 96 1.87 16.28 16.33
CA LEU A 96 2.68 17.48 16.17
C LEU A 96 2.33 18.54 17.22
N VAL A 97 1.05 18.63 17.60
CA VAL A 97 0.56 19.59 18.59
C VAL A 97 -0.16 18.84 19.71
N GLY A 98 0.22 19.15 20.95
CA GLY A 98 -0.45 18.59 22.13
C GLY A 98 -1.95 18.91 22.13
N ASN A 99 -2.77 17.95 22.54
CA ASN A 99 -4.23 18.06 22.63
C ASN A 99 -5.00 18.26 21.32
N GLN A 100 -4.34 18.26 20.16
CA GLN A 100 -5.00 18.33 18.85
C GLN A 100 -4.91 16.98 18.15
N ASP A 101 -6.01 16.21 18.14
CA ASP A 101 -6.01 14.86 17.53
C ASP A 101 -5.80 14.88 16.01
N HIS A 102 -6.30 15.90 15.32
CA HIS A 102 -6.09 16.11 13.87
C HIS A 102 -4.63 16.49 13.52
N SER A 103 -3.81 16.88 14.50
CA SER A 103 -2.37 17.18 14.27
C SER A 103 -1.49 15.92 14.17
N ARG A 104 -2.11 14.73 14.15
CA ARG A 104 -1.38 13.48 14.10
C ARG A 104 -0.89 13.20 12.69
N VAL A 105 0.38 12.81 12.61
CA VAL A 105 1.04 12.37 11.38
C VAL A 105 1.55 10.96 11.58
N CYS A 106 1.23 10.07 10.65
CA CYS A 106 1.68 8.69 10.64
C CYS A 106 2.69 8.48 9.50
N TYR A 107 3.85 7.96 9.84
CA TYR A 107 4.82 7.41 8.89
C TYR A 107 4.61 5.90 8.81
N VAL A 108 4.39 5.36 7.61
CA VAL A 108 4.15 3.94 7.38
C VAL A 108 5.13 3.42 6.34
N GLU A 109 5.93 2.43 6.74
CA GLU A 109 6.96 1.80 5.91
C GLU A 109 6.43 0.50 5.30
N THR A 110 6.76 0.26 4.02
CA THR A 110 6.36 -0.94 3.27
C THR A 110 7.50 -1.42 2.37
N ASN A 111 7.32 -2.54 1.66
CA ASN A 111 8.23 -2.98 0.61
C ASN A 111 8.17 -2.10 -0.66
N LEU A 112 7.10 -1.32 -0.86
CA LEU A 112 6.88 -0.48 -2.04
C LEU A 112 7.48 0.92 -1.90
N GLY A 113 7.63 1.39 -0.67
CA GLY A 113 7.97 2.76 -0.33
C GLY A 113 7.52 3.10 1.07
N TYR A 114 7.41 4.39 1.34
CA TYR A 114 6.86 4.91 2.59
C TYR A 114 5.71 5.88 2.33
N PHE A 115 4.84 5.99 3.32
CA PHE A 115 3.67 6.84 3.29
C PHE A 115 3.68 7.77 4.50
N PHE A 116 3.35 9.04 4.29
CA PHE A 116 2.93 9.96 5.33
C PHE A 116 1.43 10.14 5.26
N VAL A 117 0.73 9.86 6.35
CA VAL A 117 -0.72 10.02 6.46
C VAL A 117 -1.02 11.12 7.47
N THR A 118 -1.81 12.08 7.07
CA THR A 118 -2.30 13.19 7.91
C THR A 118 -3.82 13.33 7.74
N ARG A 119 -4.47 13.98 8.70
CA ARG A 119 -5.90 14.28 8.60
C ARG A 119 -6.12 15.79 8.59
N ASP A 120 -7.01 16.27 7.73
CA ASP A 120 -7.43 17.66 7.73
C ASP A 120 -8.57 17.93 8.74
N LEU A 121 -9.06 19.17 8.79
CA LEU A 121 -10.14 19.58 9.69
C LEU A 121 -11.53 19.11 9.25
N LEU A 122 -11.65 18.57 8.03
CA LEU A 122 -12.87 18.02 7.45
C LEU A 122 -12.85 16.48 7.49
N ASP A 123 -11.96 15.90 8.30
CA ASP A 123 -11.73 14.47 8.46
C ASP A 123 -11.26 13.72 7.20
N ASN A 124 -10.79 14.43 6.17
CA ASN A 124 -10.16 13.78 5.02
C ASN A 124 -8.71 13.38 5.34
N PHE A 125 -8.28 12.27 4.76
CA PHE A 125 -6.93 11.78 4.87
C PHE A 125 -6.09 12.27 3.70
N ASN A 126 -4.98 12.95 3.98
CA ASN A 126 -3.97 13.31 3.00
C ASN A 126 -2.79 12.35 3.12
N ILE A 127 -2.43 11.70 2.00
CA ILE A 127 -1.43 10.65 1.94
C ILE A 127 -0.32 11.08 0.98
N SER A 128 0.89 11.23 1.49
CA SER A 128 2.08 11.40 0.65
C SER A 128 2.80 10.07 0.53
N TYR A 129 2.90 9.54 -0.69
CA TYR A 129 3.67 8.33 -1.00
C TYR A 129 5.01 8.72 -1.62
N ALA A 130 6.06 7.98 -1.28
CA ALA A 130 7.34 8.02 -1.97
C ALA A 130 7.92 6.60 -2.07
N ARG A 131 8.45 6.26 -3.25
CA ARG A 131 9.10 4.97 -3.47
C ARG A 131 10.45 4.87 -2.74
N TRP A 132 10.89 3.65 -2.49
CA TRP A 132 12.32 3.40 -2.29
C TRP A 132 13.07 3.63 -3.61
N ASP A 133 14.35 3.97 -3.53
CA ASP A 133 15.19 4.31 -4.69
C ASP A 133 15.24 3.23 -5.78
#